data_AF-G2INJ9-F1
#
_entry.id   AF-G2INJ9-F1
#
_cell.length_a   1.000
_cell.length_b   1.000
_cell.length_c   1.000
_cell.angle_alpha   90.00
_cell.angle_beta   90.00
_cell.angle_gamma   90.00
#
_symmetry.space_group_name_H-M   'P 1'
#
loop_
_entity.id
_entity.type
_entity.pdbx_description
1 polymer ?
#
loop_
_entity_poly.entity_id
_entity_poly.type
_entity_poly.pdbx_seq_one_letter_code
_entity_poly.pdbx_strand_id
1 'polypeptide(L)' 'MVAMDSDDAFPRARPGSLTAQLASEDLERLSVSELDQRIALLTAEVERTRRQRERSVNHKASAEALFRK' A
#
# COMPACT_ATOMS: atom_id res chain seq x y z
N MET A 1 -22.90 9.96 -20.95
CA MET A 1 -21.46 9.72 -20.67
C MET A 1 -21.35 9.63 -19.15
N VAL A 2 -21.41 8.42 -18.61
CA VAL A 2 -21.31 8.20 -17.16
C VAL A 2 -19.83 8.21 -16.83
N ALA A 3 -19.36 9.27 -16.17
CA ALA A 3 -18.07 9.24 -15.50
C ALA A 3 -18.20 8.21 -14.38
N MET A 4 -17.59 7.04 -14.56
CA MET A 4 -17.47 6.05 -13.49
C MET A 4 -16.69 6.70 -12.35
N ASP A 5 -17.42 7.00 -11.28
CA ASP A 5 -16.90 7.38 -9.98
C ASP A 5 -15.88 6.33 -9.54
N SER A 6 -14.60 6.62 -9.81
CA SER A 6 -13.48 5.76 -9.48
C SER A 6 -13.00 5.99 -8.04
N ASP A 7 -13.76 6.76 -7.25
CA ASP A 7 -13.40 7.22 -5.92
C ASP A 7 -13.86 6.27 -4.80
N ASP A 8 -14.73 5.31 -5.10
CA ASP A 8 -15.31 4.40 -4.09
C ASP A 8 -14.48 3.12 -3.82
N ALA A 9 -13.35 2.94 -4.53
CA ALA A 9 -12.52 1.73 -4.40
C ALA A 9 -11.41 1.81 -3.34
N PHE A 10 -11.18 2.99 -2.74
CA PHE A 10 -10.16 3.15 -1.71
C PHE A 10 -10.83 3.34 -0.35
N PRO A 11 -10.56 2.46 0.65
CA PRO A 11 -10.97 2.72 2.02
C PRO A 11 -10.47 4.12 2.39
N ARG A 12 -11.40 5.05 2.69
CA ARG A 12 -11.07 6.46 2.92
C ARG A 12 -9.81 6.56 3.76
N ALA A 13 -8.72 6.96 3.12
CA ALA A 13 -7.41 6.93 3.73
C ALA A 13 -7.50 7.80 4.99
N ARG A 14 -7.10 7.25 6.14
CA ARG A 14 -7.18 7.96 7.42
C ARG A 14 -6.48 9.32 7.24
N PRO A 15 -7.08 10.45 7.68
CA PRO A 15 -6.44 11.76 7.59
C PRO A 15 -5.04 11.71 8.19
N GLY A 16 -4.04 12.19 7.45
CA GLY A 16 -2.63 12.15 7.85
C GLY A 16 -1.88 10.84 7.56
N SER A 17 -2.53 9.83 6.97
CA SER A 17 -1.81 8.62 6.52
C SER A 17 -0.83 8.94 5.39
N LEU A 18 0.32 8.27 5.37
CA LEU A 18 1.34 8.41 4.31
C LEU A 18 0.76 8.11 2.93
N THR A 19 -0.18 7.18 2.82
CA THR A 19 -0.88 6.87 1.56
C THR A 19 -1.76 8.02 1.07
N ALA A 20 -2.42 8.74 1.98
CA ALA A 20 -3.20 9.93 1.61
C ALA A 20 -2.27 11.07 1.14
N GLN A 21 -1.13 11.26 1.80
CA GLN A 21 -0.13 12.26 1.40
C GLN A 21 0.42 11.96 0.01
N LEU A 22 0.84 10.71 -0.24
CA LEU A 22 1.34 10.28 -1.56
C LEU A 22 0.31 10.44 -2.68
N ALA A 23 -0.98 10.21 -2.39
CA ALA A 23 -2.07 10.36 -3.36
C ALA A 23 -2.39 11.83 -3.68
N SER A 24 -2.04 12.75 -2.80
CA SER A 24 -2.25 14.19 -3.00
C SER A 24 -1.10 14.92 -3.71
N GLU A 25 0.01 14.22 -3.99
CA GLU A 25 1.16 14.81 -4.66
C GLU A 25 0.90 15.02 -6.17
N ASP A 26 1.27 16.21 -6.66
CA ASP A 26 1.17 16.59 -8.07
C ASP A 26 2.28 15.92 -8.89
N LEU A 27 1.90 14.88 -9.66
CA LEU A 27 2.83 14.11 -10.48
C LEU A 27 3.22 14.83 -11.78
N GLU A 28 2.50 15.87 -12.21
CA GLU A 28 2.77 16.56 -13.48
C GLU A 28 4.11 17.31 -13.47
N ARG A 29 4.66 17.57 -12.28
CA ARG A 29 5.95 18.24 -12.08
C ARG A 29 7.15 17.29 -12.16
N LEU A 30 6.90 15.98 -12.16
CA LEU A 30 7.95 14.97 -12.19
C LEU A 30 8.29 14.63 -13.64
N SER A 31 9.59 14.55 -13.93
CA SER A 31 10.09 13.95 -15.17
C SER A 31 9.84 12.44 -15.19
N VAL A 32 9.91 11.83 -16.37
CA VAL A 32 9.73 10.38 -16.54
C VAL A 32 10.71 9.58 -15.67
N SER A 33 11.98 10.01 -15.59
CA SER A 33 12.97 9.32 -14.74
C SER A 33 12.67 9.44 -13.25
N GLU A 34 12.10 10.55 -12.80
CA GLU A 34 11.65 10.72 -11.41
C GLU A 34 10.42 9.86 -11.11
N LEU A 35 9.49 9.74 -12.07
CA LEU A 35 8.36 8.82 -11.97
C LEU A 35 8.83 7.36 -11.87
N ASP A 36 9.81 6.95 -12.69
CA ASP A 36 10.38 5.60 -12.64
C ASP A 36 11.05 5.32 -11.28
N GLN A 37 11.82 6.27 -10.76
CA GLN A 37 12.43 6.17 -9.43
C GLN A 37 11.37 6.04 -8.33
N ARG A 38 10.31 6.85 -8.39
CA ARG A 38 9.18 6.79 -7.46
C ARG A 38 8.50 5.41 -7.50
N ILE A 39 8.24 4.89 -8.70
CA ILE A 39 7.64 3.56 -8.89
C ILE A 39 8.52 2.47 -8.28
N ALA A 40 9.83 2.51 -8.51
CA ALA A 40 10.76 1.52 -7.97
C ALA A 40 10.74 1.50 -6.44
N LEU A 41 10.76 2.68 -5.80
CA LEU A 41 10.71 2.81 -4.35
C LEU A 41 9.38 2.32 -3.76
N LEU A 42 8.25 2.73 -4.34
CA LEU A 42 6.93 2.30 -3.88
C LEU A 42 6.74 0.79 -4.03
N THR A 43 7.22 0.21 -5.13
CA THR A 43 7.18 -1.24 -5.35
C THR A 43 8.00 -2.00 -4.30
N ALA A 44 9.19 -1.51 -3.96
CA ALA A 44 10.00 -2.09 -2.91
C ALA A 44 9.30 -2.06 -1.54
N GLU A 45 8.61 -0.96 -1.20
CA GLU A 45 7.85 -0.86 0.05
C GLU A 45 6.61 -1.77 0.07
N VAL A 46 5.94 -1.94 -1.08
CA VAL A 46 4.84 -2.90 -1.23
C VAL A 46 5.34 -4.32 -0.94
N GLU A 47 6.48 -4.72 -1.52
CA GLU A 47 7.09 -6.02 -1.27
C GLU A 47 7.51 -6.19 0.20
N ARG A 48 8.08 -5.15 0.81
CA ARG A 48 8.41 -5.15 2.25
C ARG A 48 7.16 -5.37 3.11
N THR A 49 6.08 -4.67 2.80
CA THR A 49 4.78 -4.78 3.49
C THR A 49 4.18 -6.17 3.34
N ARG A 50 4.21 -6.74 2.13
CA ARG A 50 3.76 -8.11 1.85
C ARG A 50 4.52 -9.13 2.71
N ARG A 51 5.85 -9.05 2.73
CA ARG A 51 6.70 -9.93 3.56
C ARG A 51 6.38 -9.81 5.05
N GLN A 52 6.16 -8.60 5.55
CA GLN A 52 5.79 -8.40 6.96
C GLN A 52 4.40 -9.00 7.26
N ARG A 53 3.43 -8.82 6.37
CA ARG A 53 2.10 -9.43 6.50
C ARG A 53 2.18 -10.95 6.54
N GLU A 54 2.93 -11.56 5.61
CA GLU A 54 3.13 -13.02 5.57
C GLU A 54 3.77 -13.53 6.87
N ARG A 55 4.81 -12.86 7.36
CA ARG A 55 5.43 -13.19 8.66
C ARG A 55 4.42 -13.13 9.80
N SER A 56 3.61 -12.08 9.88
CA SER A 56 2.59 -11.92 10.92
C SER A 56 1.49 -12.98 10.83
N VAL A 57 1.05 -13.36 9.62
CA VAL A 57 0.07 -14.44 9.41
C VAL A 57 0.66 -15.79 9.81
N ASN A 58 1.89 -16.09 9.40
CA ASN A 58 2.57 -17.34 9.76
C ASN A 58 2.84 -17.45 11.27
N HIS A 59 3.14 -16.33 11.94
CA HIS A 59 3.25 -16.29 13.40
C HIS A 59 1.91 -16.58 14.09
N LYS A 60 0.81 -15.96 13.62
CA LYS A 60 -0.54 -16.23 14.16
C LYS A 60 -0.95 -17.68 13.95
N ALA A 61 -0.75 -18.23 12.75
CA ALA A 61 -1.08 -19.61 12.44
C ALA A 61 -0.26 -20.61 13.30
N SER A 62 1.02 -20.32 13.54
CA SER A 62 1.87 -21.15 14.41
C SER A 62 1.48 -21.04 15.88
N ALA A 63 1.14 -19.84 16.36
CA ALA A 63 0.69 -19.64 17.74
C ALA A 63 -0.66 -20.32 18.00
N GLU A 64 -1.63 -20.20 17.09
CA GLU A 64 -2.92 -20.87 17.24
C GLU A 64 -2.81 -22.41 17.21
N ALA A 65 -1.84 -22.97 16.48
CA ALA A 65 -1.57 -24.40 16.52
C ALA A 65 -0.97 -24.86 17.87
N LEU A 66 -0.23 -23.98 18.56
CA LEU A 66 0.35 -24.25 19.87
C LEU A 66 -0.67 -24.17 21.01
N PHE A 67 -1.70 -23.33 20.87
CA PHE A 67 -2.76 -23.14 21.88
C PHE A 67 -4.01 -24.02 21.68
N ARG A 68 -4.06 -24.86 20.65
CA ARG A 68 -5.14 -25.85 20.40
C ARG A 68 -4.77 -27.28 20.83
N LYS A 69 -3.96 -27.43 21.87
CA LYS A 69 -3.67 -28.72 22.51
C LYS A 69 -4.08 -28.72 23.97
#